data_AF-A0A2G9T9G7-F1
#
_entry.id   AF-A0A2G9T9G7-F1
#
_cell.length_a   1.000
_cell.length_b   1.000
_cell.length_c   1.000
_cell.angle_alpha   90.00
_cell.angle_beta   90.00
_cell.angle_gamma   90.00
#
_symmetry.space_group_name_H-M   'P 1'
#
loop_
_entity.id
_entity.type
_entity.pdbx_description
1 polymer ?
#
loop_
_entity_poly.entity_id
_entity_poly.type
_entity_poly.pdbx_seq_one_letter_code
_entity_poly.pdbx_strand_id
1 'polypeptide(L)'
;MAANDAIKFNTGKIVCGRWKILSRLGAGGCGSVYKVEDLKRKGYIAALKAEAIIEDDSGVLKLEAAVLKKLADRKNVIRLLQSGKRTKYRYW
;
A
#
# COMPACT_ATOMS: atom_id res chain seq x y z
N MET A 1 25.45 -0.25 9.51
CA MET A 1 24.22 0.52 9.81
C MET A 1 23.61 0.95 8.47
N ALA A 2 22.91 0.03 7.79
CA ALA A 2 22.38 0.29 6.46
C ALA A 2 21.00 0.95 6.59
N ALA A 3 20.83 2.09 5.93
CA ALA A 3 19.61 2.87 5.94
C ALA A 3 18.41 2.03 5.48
N ASN A 4 17.29 2.16 6.21
CA ASN A 4 15.95 1.69 5.83
C ASN A 4 15.73 1.80 4.32
N ASP A 5 15.75 0.67 3.61
CA ASP A 5 15.46 0.59 2.18
C ASP A 5 13.95 0.73 1.96
N ALA A 6 13.44 1.93 2.24
CA ALA A 6 12.03 2.26 2.07
C ALA A 6 11.71 2.24 0.58
N ILE A 7 10.83 1.33 0.14
CA ILE A 7 10.41 1.30 -1.26
C ILE A 7 9.79 2.64 -1.66
N LYS A 8 10.30 3.22 -2.75
CA LYS A 8 9.82 4.49 -3.32
C LYS A 8 9.22 4.24 -4.70
N PHE A 9 7.93 4.50 -4.83
CA PHE A 9 7.27 4.56 -6.13
C PHE A 9 7.30 5.97 -6.71
N ASN A 10 7.72 6.07 -7.97
CA ASN A 10 7.65 7.31 -8.73
C ASN A 10 6.22 7.56 -9.22
N THR A 11 5.86 8.83 -9.39
CA THR A 11 4.60 9.22 -10.03
C THR A 11 4.47 8.58 -11.41
N GLY A 12 3.28 8.09 -11.73
CA GLY A 12 2.98 7.37 -12.96
C GLY A 12 3.26 5.87 -12.89
N LYS A 13 3.95 5.36 -11.86
CA LYS A 13 4.12 3.92 -11.66
C LYS A 13 2.75 3.25 -11.51
N ILE A 14 2.54 2.17 -12.26
CA ILE A 14 1.35 1.33 -12.14
C ILE A 14 1.66 0.16 -11.23
N VAL A 15 0.94 0.06 -10.12
CA VAL A 15 1.00 -1.06 -9.17
C VAL A 15 -0.10 -2.05 -9.54
N CYS A 16 0.30 -3.31 -9.74
CA CYS A 16 -0.60 -4.43 -10.01
C CYS A 16 -1.51 -4.25 -11.22
N GLY A 17 -1.04 -3.53 -12.24
CA GLY A 17 -1.78 -3.28 -13.48
C GLY A 17 -3.06 -2.46 -13.31
N ARG A 18 -3.27 -1.82 -12.15
CA ARG A 18 -4.53 -1.13 -11.82
C ARG A 18 -4.32 0.21 -11.13
N TRP A 19 -3.40 0.29 -10.17
CA TRP A 19 -3.29 1.47 -9.31
C TRP A 19 -2.15 2.35 -9.79
N LYS A 20 -2.48 3.49 -10.42
CA LYS A 20 -1.48 4.46 -10.89
C LYS A 20 -1.13 5.42 -9.76
N ILE A 21 0.15 5.52 -9.42
CA ILE A 21 0.66 6.46 -8.40
C ILE A 21 0.53 7.89 -8.91
N LEU A 22 -0.18 8.73 -8.16
CA LEU A 22 -0.35 10.17 -8.44
C LEU A 22 0.63 11.01 -7.62
N SER A 23 0.74 10.73 -6.32
CA SER A 23 1.65 11.43 -5.42
C SER A 23 1.93 10.60 -4.17
N ARG A 24 3.01 10.92 -3.45
CA ARG A 24 3.28 10.37 -2.12
C ARG A 24 2.51 11.20 -1.09
N LEU A 25 1.77 10.54 -0.21
CA LEU A 25 1.01 11.18 0.87
C LEU A 25 1.85 11.27 2.16
N GLY A 26 2.70 10.28 2.40
CA GLY A 26 3.57 10.27 3.58
C GLY A 26 4.45 9.03 3.64
N ALA A 27 5.37 9.01 4.61
CA ALA A 27 6.17 7.84 4.90
C ALA A 27 6.76 7.87 6.31
N GLY A 28 7.06 6.69 6.82
CA GLY A 28 7.71 6.49 8.11
C GLY A 28 8.26 5.06 8.23
N GLY A 29 8.53 4.62 9.46
CA GLY A 29 9.08 3.29 9.73
C GLY A 29 8.22 2.14 9.19
N CYS A 30 6.90 2.29 9.15
CA CYS A 30 5.97 1.25 8.69
C CYS A 30 5.65 1.31 7.18
N GLY A 31 6.53 1.95 6.39
CA GLY A 31 6.39 2.07 4.93
C GLY A 31 5.94 3.45 4.44
N SER A 32 5.56 3.50 3.16
CA SER A 32 5.13 4.72 2.46
C SER A 32 3.67 4.62 2.01
N VAL A 33 2.95 5.74 2.07
CA VAL A 33 1.56 5.86 1.61
C VAL A 33 1.50 6.75 0.38
N TYR A 34 0.73 6.34 -0.61
CA TYR A 34 0.59 7.00 -1.91
C TYR A 34 -0.87 7.26 -2.24
N LYS A 35 -1.13 8.39 -2.90
CA LYS A 35 -2.38 8.65 -3.59
C LYS A 35 -2.35 7.92 -4.92
N VAL A 36 -3.36 7.10 -5.20
CA VAL A 36 -3.47 6.33 -6.44
C VAL A 36 -4.80 6.57 -7.13
N GLU A 37 -4.81 6.41 -8.45
CA GLU A 37 -6.02 6.35 -9.28
C GLU A 37 -6.24 4.91 -9.77
N ASP A 38 -7.49 4.45 -9.76
CA ASP A 38 -7.91 3.19 -10.36
C ASP A 38 -8.03 3.30 -11.89
N LEU A 39 -7.15 2.61 -12.61
CA LEU A 39 -7.20 2.56 -14.08
C LEU A 39 -8.43 1.83 -14.63
N LYS A 40 -9.10 1.01 -13.82
CA LYS A 40 -10.36 0.35 -14.20
C LYS A 40 -11.60 1.18 -13.91
N ARG A 41 -11.47 2.18 -13.03
CA ARG A 41 -12.57 3.07 -12.60
C ARG A 41 -12.06 4.51 -12.61
N LYS A 42 -12.13 5.13 -13.77
CA LYS A 42 -11.60 6.49 -14.00
C LYS A 42 -12.10 7.48 -12.95
N GLY A 43 -11.20 8.29 -12.39
CA GLY A 43 -11.51 9.24 -11.33
C GLY A 43 -11.67 8.63 -9.92
N TYR A 44 -11.58 7.30 -9.77
CA TYR A 44 -11.63 6.67 -8.46
C TYR A 44 -10.27 6.76 -7.77
N ILE A 45 -10.20 7.57 -6.71
CA ILE A 45 -8.98 7.81 -5.94
C ILE A 45 -8.95 6.92 -4.70
N ALA A 46 -7.79 6.36 -4.39
CA ALA A 46 -7.54 5.60 -3.18
C ALA A 46 -6.18 5.93 -2.56
N ALA A 47 -5.96 5.43 -1.34
CA ALA A 47 -4.65 5.38 -0.71
C ALA A 47 -4.06 3.98 -0.91
N LEU A 48 -2.77 3.91 -1.20
CA LEU A 48 -1.99 2.66 -1.28
C LEU A 48 -0.85 2.75 -0.29
N LYS A 49 -0.80 1.83 0.67
CA LYS A 49 0.32 1.70 1.59
C LYS A 49 1.25 0.59 1.11
N ALA A 50 2.55 0.84 1.11
CA ALA A 50 3.56 -0.12 0.68
C ALA A 50 4.79 -0.15 1.59
N GLU A 51 5.33 -1.33 1.78
CA GLU A 51 6.50 -1.62 2.61
C GLU A 51 7.44 -2.54 1.84
N ALA A 52 8.74 -2.28 1.92
CA ALA A 52 9.73 -3.17 1.33
C ALA A 52 9.71 -4.53 2.03
N ILE A 53 10.04 -5.59 1.30
CA ILE A 53 10.30 -6.88 1.93
C ILE A 53 11.78 -6.91 2.28
N ILE A 54 12.07 -6.91 3.57
CA ILE A 54 13.41 -7.08 4.12
C ILE A 54 13.50 -8.53 4.60
N GLU A 55 14.61 -9.21 4.29
CA GLU A 55 14.88 -10.56 4.83
C GLU A 55 14.84 -10.49 6.37
N ASP A 56 14.21 -11.48 7.00
CA ASP A 56 13.87 -11.54 8.44
C ASP A 56 12.75 -10.61 8.96
N ASP A 57 12.15 -9.74 8.13
CA ASP A 57 11.00 -8.92 8.54
C ASP A 57 9.65 -9.50 8.08
N SER A 58 8.93 -10.08 9.05
CA SER A 58 7.57 -10.60 8.86
C SER A 58 6.55 -9.52 8.43
N GLY A 59 6.83 -8.23 8.70
CA GLY A 59 6.07 -7.06 8.28
C GLY A 59 4.66 -6.98 8.89
N VAL A 60 4.19 -5.77 9.17
CA VAL A 60 2.89 -5.57 9.84
C VAL A 60 1.71 -5.44 8.87
N LEU A 61 1.98 -5.19 7.57
CA LEU A 61 0.92 -4.96 6.57
C LEU A 61 -0.06 -6.13 6.43
N LYS A 62 0.38 -7.37 6.67
CA LYS A 62 -0.51 -8.55 6.61
C LYS A 62 -1.55 -8.51 7.73
N LEU A 63 -1.14 -8.09 8.92
CA LEU A 63 -2.03 -7.93 10.06
C LEU A 63 -2.99 -6.75 9.83
N GLU A 64 -2.48 -5.62 9.34
CA GLU A 64 -3.31 -4.45 9.00
C GLU A 64 -4.42 -4.83 8.00
N ALA A 65 -4.06 -5.49 6.90
CA ALA A 65 -5.03 -5.94 5.90
C ALA A 65 -6.06 -6.93 6.49
N ALA A 66 -5.63 -7.85 7.37
CA ALA A 66 -6.53 -8.78 8.04
C ALA A 66 -7.51 -8.08 8.99
N VAL A 67 -7.05 -7.08 9.74
CA VAL A 67 -7.91 -6.27 10.62
C VAL A 67 -8.91 -5.47 9.80
N LEU A 68 -8.48 -4.79 8.74
CA LEU A 68 -9.38 -4.04 7.86
C LEU A 68 -10.44 -4.94 7.21
N LYS A 69 -10.06 -6.16 6.82
CA LYS A 69 -11.02 -7.14 6.27
C LYS A 69 -12.07 -7.57 7.32
N LYS A 70 -11.66 -7.76 8.57
CA LYS A 70 -12.58 -8.09 9.68
C LYS A 70 -13.51 -6.94 10.08
N LEU A 71 -13.07 -5.70 9.86
CA LEU A 71 -13.81 -4.49 10.21
C LEU A 71 -14.60 -3.90 9.03
N ALA A 72 -14.67 -4.60 7.89
CA ALA A 72 -15.25 -4.07 6.65
C ALA A 72 -16.71 -3.60 6.79
N ASP A 73 -17.48 -4.22 7.69
CA ASP A 73 -18.91 -3.90 7.92
C ASP A 73 -19.13 -2.87 9.04
N ARG A 74 -18.05 -2.30 9.61
CA ARG A 74 -18.15 -1.32 10.68
C ARG A 74 -18.22 0.09 10.11
N LYS A 75 -19.09 0.92 10.70
CA LYS A 75 -19.15 2.36 10.40
C LYS A 75 -17.82 3.02 10.73
N ASN A 76 -17.45 4.04 9.94
CA ASN A 76 -16.24 4.84 10.12
C ASN A 76 -14.91 4.08 9.97
N VAL A 77 -14.92 2.92 9.31
CA VAL A 77 -13.71 2.16 8.97
C VAL A 77 -13.45 2.25 7.47
N ILE A 78 -12.19 2.43 7.09
CA ILE A 78 -11.79 2.43 5.68
C ILE A 78 -11.98 1.04 5.07
N ARG A 79 -12.43 0.98 3.82
CA ARG A 79 -12.62 -0.28 3.11
C ARG A 79 -11.32 -0.72 2.44
N LEU A 80 -10.90 -1.95 2.75
CA LEU A 80 -9.79 -2.58 2.03
C LEU A 80 -10.21 -2.89 0.59
N LEU A 81 -9.52 -2.30 -0.39
CA LEU A 81 -9.83 -2.49 -1.81
C LEU A 81 -9.06 -3.65 -2.43
N GLN A 82 -7.78 -3.79 -2.08
CA GLN A 82 -6.89 -4.83 -2.58
C GLN A 82 -5.64 -4.89 -1.71
N SER A 83 -5.17 -6.09 -1.37
CA SER A 83 -3.88 -6.29 -0.69
C SER A 83 -3.06 -7.36 -1.40
N GLY A 84 -1.74 -7.32 -1.28
CA GLY A 84 -0.89 -8.35 -1.88
C GLY A 84 0.58 -8.29 -1.47
N LYS A 85 1.28 -9.37 -1.79
CA LYS A 85 2.74 -9.49 -1.68
C LYS A 85 3.34 -9.60 -3.08
N ARG A 86 4.41 -8.86 -3.34
CA ARG A 86 5.27 -8.95 -4.53
C ARG A 86 6.65 -9.41 -4.12
N THR A 87 7.56 -9.58 -5.07
CA THR A 87 8.94 -10.00 -4.78
C THR A 87 9.69 -8.98 -3.92
N LYS A 88 9.45 -7.68 -4.15
CA LYS A 88 10.19 -6.59 -3.49
C LYS A 88 9.40 -5.83 -2.43
N TYR A 89 8.08 -6.00 -2.36
CA TYR A 89 7.23 -5.22 -1.45
C TYR A 89 5.90 -5.88 -1.13
N ARG A 90 5.29 -5.45 -0.04
CA ARG A 90 3.92 -5.73 0.39
C ARG A 90 3.08 -4.46 0.22
N TYR A 91 1.79 -4.59 -0.06
CA TYR A 91 0.89 -3.43 -0.18
C TYR A 91 -0.56 -3.74 0.21
N TRP A 92 -1.31 -2.71 0.60
CA TRP A 92 -2.77 -2.70 0.71
C TRP A 92 -3.37 -1.32 0.38
#